data_AF-A0AA86J0B0-F1
#
_entry.id   AF-A0AA86J0B0-F1
#
_cell.length_a   1.000
_cell.length_b   1.000
_cell.length_c   1.000
_cell.angle_alpha   90.00
_cell.angle_beta   90.00
_cell.angle_gamma   90.00
#
_symmetry.space_group_name_H-M   'P 1'
#
loop_
_entity.id
_entity.type
_entity.pdbx_description
1 polymer ?
#
loop_
_entity_poly.entity_id
_entity_poly.type
_entity_poly.pdbx_seq_one_letter_code
_entity_poly.pdbx_strand_id
1 'polypeptide(L)'
;MRALKFLVGVSLLSILVGCAGVGVVASSDPLAKLNDAQELYQRQDRPLPAERLIREALAIYKEQDDPHGLGNSYRQYGDFLRSPAVSQWETVYRRDGFQDKSVTFDNRLVKASEYYSKALEYYQRAEVQHRKASRFDSLTNVYFNMAWSYQMLDDREKACSNLDKALEANAENVKRNPTAKQFGSIANAVASAKQQARCA
;
A
#
# COMPACT_ATOMS: atom_id res chain seq x y z
N MET A 1 59.37 -28.09 31.82
CA MET A 1 58.04 -27.69 32.34
C MET A 1 57.84 -26.20 32.12
N ARG A 2 57.02 -25.80 31.15
CA ARG A 2 56.33 -24.50 31.09
C ARG A 2 55.20 -24.64 30.06
N ALA A 3 53.98 -24.46 30.53
CA ALA A 3 52.74 -24.82 29.86
C ALA A 3 52.44 -23.89 28.67
N LEU A 4 52.12 -24.50 27.52
CA LEU A 4 51.60 -23.86 26.32
C LEU A 4 50.10 -23.61 26.52
N LYS A 5 49.68 -22.36 26.68
CA LYS A 5 48.26 -22.00 26.74
C LYS A 5 47.73 -21.85 25.31
N PHE A 6 46.97 -22.84 24.85
CA PHE A 6 46.12 -22.75 23.66
C PHE A 6 44.99 -21.75 23.95
N LEU A 7 45.02 -20.60 23.29
CA LEU A 7 43.86 -19.72 23.21
C LEU A 7 43.06 -20.12 21.97
N VAL A 8 41.98 -20.87 22.18
CA VAL A 8 40.99 -21.18 21.14
C VAL A 8 40.21 -19.89 20.86
N GLY A 9 40.59 -19.20 19.79
CA GLY A 9 39.81 -18.10 19.24
C GLY A 9 38.57 -18.66 18.57
N VAL A 10 37.43 -18.62 19.26
CA VAL A 10 36.12 -18.81 18.64
C VAL A 10 35.86 -17.57 17.80
N SER A 11 36.26 -17.62 16.52
CA SER A 11 35.75 -16.68 15.52
C SER A 11 34.25 -16.93 15.39
N LEU A 12 33.46 -16.08 16.03
CA LEU A 12 32.05 -15.93 15.73
C LEU A 12 31.94 -15.58 14.24
N LEU A 13 31.63 -16.59 13.46
CA LEU A 13 31.24 -16.45 12.06
C LEU A 13 29.91 -15.69 12.06
N SER A 14 29.96 -14.37 11.92
CA SER A 14 28.79 -13.53 11.67
C SER A 14 28.23 -13.92 10.31
N ILE A 15 27.32 -14.90 10.28
CA ILE A 15 26.57 -15.26 9.09
C ILE A 15 25.63 -14.08 8.81
N LEU A 16 26.10 -13.12 8.00
CA LEU A 16 25.28 -12.10 7.35
C LEU A 16 24.36 -12.80 6.34
N VAL A 17 23.32 -13.45 6.83
CA VAL A 17 22.21 -13.92 6.01
C VAL A 17 21.29 -12.72 5.75
N GLY A 18 21.25 -12.26 4.51
CA GLY A 18 20.08 -11.54 3.98
C GLY A 18 20.36 -10.19 3.34
N CYS A 19 20.90 -10.19 2.11
CA CYS A 19 20.96 -9.00 1.24
C CYS A 19 19.59 -8.44 0.82
N ALA A 20 18.47 -8.99 1.29
CA ALA A 20 17.13 -8.48 0.98
C ALA A 20 16.66 -7.34 1.93
N GLY A 21 17.28 -7.21 3.11
CA GLY A 21 16.85 -6.27 4.17
C GLY A 21 17.65 -4.96 4.29
N VAL A 22 18.74 -4.81 3.52
CA VAL A 22 19.63 -3.64 3.65
C VAL A 22 18.87 -2.35 3.34
N GLY A 23 18.86 -1.40 4.27
CA GLY A 23 18.23 -0.09 4.09
C GLY A 23 16.70 -0.03 4.29
N VAL A 24 16.05 -1.10 4.76
CA VAL A 24 14.65 -1.03 5.21
C VAL A 24 14.64 -0.72 6.70
N VAL A 25 14.16 0.47 7.09
CA VAL A 25 14.05 0.86 8.51
C VAL A 25 12.92 0.05 9.14
N ALA A 26 13.19 -0.56 10.30
CA ALA A 26 12.16 -1.25 11.06
C ALA A 26 11.17 -0.22 11.62
N SER A 27 9.91 -0.30 11.19
CA SER A 27 8.79 0.48 11.74
C SER A 27 7.70 -0.46 12.23
N SER A 28 7.06 -0.12 13.36
CA SER A 28 5.84 -0.77 13.84
C SER A 28 4.57 -0.09 13.31
N ASP A 29 4.69 1.11 12.74
CA ASP A 29 3.55 1.83 12.16
C ASP A 29 3.17 1.20 10.81
N PRO A 30 1.97 0.63 10.67
CA PRO A 30 1.54 0.02 9.42
C PRO A 30 1.42 1.03 8.27
N LEU A 31 1.15 2.31 8.52
CA LEU A 31 1.12 3.32 7.47
C LEU A 31 2.52 3.59 6.92
N ALA A 32 3.51 3.75 7.80
CA ALA A 32 4.92 3.87 7.40
C ALA A 32 5.36 2.66 6.55
N LYS A 33 4.96 1.43 6.93
CA LYS A 33 5.25 0.22 6.13
C LYS A 33 4.68 0.31 4.71
N LEU A 34 3.43 0.76 4.55
CA LEU A 34 2.83 0.93 3.22
C LEU A 34 3.56 2.00 2.40
N ASN A 35 3.96 3.11 3.03
CA ASN A 35 4.72 4.17 2.35
C ASN A 35 6.11 3.67 1.90
N ASP A 36 6.82 2.97 2.78
CA ASP A 36 8.12 2.37 2.48
C ASP A 36 8.01 1.31 1.38
N ALA A 37 6.96 0.47 1.43
CA ALA A 37 6.69 -0.50 0.38
C ALA A 37 6.50 0.19 -0.98
N GLN A 38 5.71 1.27 -1.02
CA GLN A 38 5.48 2.03 -2.25
C GLN A 38 6.79 2.52 -2.85
N GLU A 39 7.65 3.13 -2.04
CA GLU A 39 8.95 3.62 -2.48
C GLU A 39 9.81 2.46 -3.03
N LEU A 40 9.83 1.34 -2.32
CA LEU A 40 10.61 0.16 -2.72
C LEU A 40 10.22 -0.38 -4.10
N TYR A 41 8.92 -0.57 -4.39
CA TYR A 41 8.50 -1.14 -5.68
C TYR A 41 8.29 -0.12 -6.79
N GLN A 42 8.03 1.16 -6.49
CA GLN A 42 7.84 2.21 -7.52
C GLN A 42 9.15 2.87 -7.95
N ARG A 43 10.13 3.01 -7.03
CA ARG A 43 11.34 3.79 -7.28
C ARG A 43 12.63 2.98 -7.23
N GLN A 44 12.69 1.96 -6.37
CA GLN A 44 13.93 1.24 -6.11
C GLN A 44 14.03 -0.11 -6.82
N ASP A 45 12.96 -0.55 -7.51
CA ASP A 45 12.87 -1.90 -8.11
C ASP A 45 13.17 -3.03 -7.09
N ARG A 46 12.62 -2.90 -5.89
CA ARG A 46 12.81 -3.83 -4.77
C ARG A 46 11.48 -4.47 -4.36
N PRO A 47 10.90 -5.37 -5.18
CA PRO A 47 9.56 -5.87 -4.95
C PRO A 47 9.46 -6.87 -3.79
N LEU A 48 10.51 -7.66 -3.50
CA LEU A 48 10.49 -8.62 -2.40
C LEU A 48 10.30 -7.99 -1.00
N PRO A 49 11.12 -6.99 -0.58
CA PRO A 49 10.89 -6.33 0.69
C PRO A 49 9.59 -5.51 0.69
N ALA A 50 9.16 -4.99 -0.47
CA ALA A 50 7.89 -4.28 -0.57
C ALA A 50 6.69 -5.19 -0.28
N GLU A 51 6.64 -6.39 -0.89
CA GLU A 51 5.59 -7.38 -0.62
C GLU A 51 5.51 -7.70 0.88
N ARG A 52 6.66 -7.96 1.51
CA ARG A 52 6.73 -8.25 2.94
C ARG A 52 6.10 -7.12 3.77
N LEU A 53 6.46 -5.87 3.50
CA LEU A 53 5.93 -4.72 4.25
C LEU A 53 4.42 -4.53 4.05
N ILE A 54 3.91 -4.75 2.83
CA ILE A 54 2.46 -4.71 2.56
C ILE A 54 1.73 -5.79 3.38
N ARG A 55 2.28 -7.00 3.42
CA ARG A 55 1.69 -8.14 4.17
C ARG A 55 1.74 -7.92 5.68
N GLU A 56 2.83 -7.35 6.20
CA GLU A 56 2.94 -6.96 7.60
C GLU A 56 1.91 -5.87 7.98
N ALA A 57 1.78 -4.82 7.17
CA ALA A 57 0.79 -3.75 7.38
C ALA A 57 -0.64 -4.31 7.36
N LEU A 58 -0.95 -5.19 6.42
CA LEU A 58 -2.23 -5.86 6.31
C LEU A 58 -2.56 -6.69 7.57
N ALA A 59 -1.58 -7.40 8.12
CA ALA A 59 -1.77 -8.16 9.36
C ALA A 59 -2.07 -7.23 10.54
N ILE A 60 -1.31 -6.15 10.70
CA ILE A 60 -1.51 -5.17 11.77
C ILE A 60 -2.89 -4.51 11.67
N TYR A 61 -3.29 -4.02 10.48
CA TYR A 61 -4.60 -3.40 10.31
C TYR A 61 -5.76 -4.39 10.48
N LYS A 62 -5.53 -5.68 10.20
CA LYS A 62 -6.51 -6.73 10.50
C LYS A 62 -6.69 -6.93 12.00
N GLU A 63 -5.60 -6.95 12.77
CA GLU A 63 -5.65 -7.04 14.23
C GLU A 63 -6.33 -5.84 14.87
N GLN A 64 -6.16 -4.65 14.27
CA GLN A 64 -6.79 -3.41 14.71
C GLN A 64 -8.28 -3.27 14.30
N ASP A 65 -8.79 -4.16 13.44
CA ASP A 65 -10.06 -4.00 12.71
C ASP A 65 -10.22 -2.59 12.09
N ASP A 66 -9.14 -2.07 11.50
CA ASP A 66 -9.14 -0.76 10.83
C ASP A 66 -9.51 -0.94 9.35
N PRO A 67 -10.76 -0.61 8.95
CA PRO A 67 -11.17 -0.76 7.56
C PRO A 67 -10.47 0.22 6.62
N HIS A 68 -10.04 1.40 7.07
CA HIS A 68 -9.33 2.33 6.19
C HIS A 68 -7.94 1.78 5.88
N GLY A 69 -7.21 1.35 6.90
CA GLY A 69 -5.91 0.70 6.75
C GLY A 69 -5.96 -0.59 5.92
N LEU A 70 -6.99 -1.42 6.12
CA LEU A 70 -7.22 -2.62 5.30
C LEU A 70 -7.51 -2.28 3.84
N GLY A 71 -8.34 -1.27 3.58
CA GLY A 71 -8.58 -0.77 2.22
C GLY A 71 -7.29 -0.33 1.53
N ASN A 72 -6.46 0.45 2.23
CA ASN A 72 -5.16 0.91 1.72
C ASN A 72 -4.22 -0.26 1.41
N SER A 73 -4.16 -1.24 2.31
CA SER A 73 -3.28 -2.42 2.17
C SER A 73 -3.68 -3.28 0.97
N TYR A 74 -4.98 -3.57 0.81
CA TYR A 74 -5.45 -4.37 -0.33
C TYR A 74 -5.30 -3.64 -1.66
N ARG A 75 -5.62 -2.35 -1.71
CA ARG A 75 -5.40 -1.53 -2.91
C ARG A 75 -3.92 -1.53 -3.31
N GLN A 76 -3.02 -1.30 -2.35
CA GLN A 76 -1.59 -1.27 -2.62
C GLN A 76 -1.04 -2.64 -3.02
N TYR A 77 -1.57 -3.75 -2.47
CA TYR A 77 -1.18 -5.07 -2.96
C TYR A 77 -1.62 -5.30 -4.41
N GLY A 78 -2.80 -4.82 -4.79
CA GLY A 78 -3.22 -4.77 -6.20
C GLY A 78 -2.25 -3.98 -7.09
N ASP A 79 -1.85 -2.78 -6.67
CA ASP A 79 -0.87 -1.97 -7.39
C ASP A 79 0.50 -2.66 -7.50
N PHE A 80 0.95 -3.27 -6.41
CA PHE A 80 2.20 -4.01 -6.35
C PHE A 80 2.22 -5.16 -7.37
N LEU A 81 1.16 -5.98 -7.42
CA LEU A 81 1.06 -7.10 -8.37
C LEU A 81 1.10 -6.65 -9.84
N ARG A 82 0.63 -5.43 -10.11
CA ARG A 82 0.65 -4.81 -11.45
C ARG A 82 1.93 -4.04 -11.75
N SER A 83 2.82 -3.87 -10.77
CA SER A 83 3.96 -2.98 -10.89
C SER A 83 5.00 -3.48 -11.92
N PRO A 84 5.75 -2.55 -12.56
CA PRO A 84 6.91 -2.90 -13.37
C PRO A 84 7.93 -3.74 -12.60
N ALA A 85 8.15 -3.44 -11.31
CA ALA A 85 9.12 -4.15 -10.47
C ALA A 85 8.79 -5.66 -10.36
N VAL A 86 7.51 -6.02 -10.15
CA VAL A 86 7.11 -7.44 -10.17
C VAL A 86 7.36 -8.07 -11.54
N SER A 87 7.13 -7.34 -12.63
CA SER A 87 7.35 -7.84 -13.99
C SER A 87 8.84 -8.04 -14.29
N GLN A 88 9.72 -7.16 -13.81
CA GLN A 88 11.18 -7.28 -13.95
C GLN A 88 11.75 -8.45 -13.14
N TRP A 89 11.08 -8.82 -12.04
CA TRP A 89 11.46 -9.93 -11.18
C TRP A 89 10.74 -11.25 -11.52
N GLU A 90 10.25 -11.42 -12.75
CA GLU A 90 9.50 -12.60 -13.20
C GLU A 90 10.16 -13.92 -12.83
N THR A 91 11.44 -14.09 -13.15
CA THR A 91 12.18 -15.33 -12.86
C THR A 91 12.14 -15.69 -11.38
N VAL A 92 12.24 -14.68 -10.51
CA VAL A 92 12.19 -14.87 -9.05
C VAL A 92 10.78 -15.25 -8.61
N TYR A 93 9.74 -14.53 -9.04
CA TYR A 93 8.36 -14.84 -8.65
C TYR A 93 7.83 -16.16 -9.24
N ARG A 94 8.32 -16.58 -10.40
CA ARG A 94 8.01 -17.90 -10.95
C ARG A 94 8.68 -19.03 -10.18
N ARG A 95 9.91 -18.81 -9.70
CA ARG A 95 10.69 -19.81 -8.95
C ARG A 95 10.23 -19.92 -7.50
N ASP A 96 10.09 -18.79 -6.81
CA ASP A 96 9.91 -18.72 -5.36
C ASP A 96 8.45 -18.47 -4.95
N GLY A 97 7.63 -17.96 -5.88
CA GLY A 97 6.25 -17.58 -5.64
C GLY A 97 6.10 -16.26 -4.87
N PHE A 98 4.85 -15.83 -4.73
CA PHE A 98 4.46 -14.68 -3.90
C PHE A 98 4.29 -15.09 -2.43
N GLN A 99 4.22 -14.12 -1.53
CA GLN A 99 3.88 -14.40 -0.13
C GLN A 99 2.42 -14.85 0.01
N ASP A 100 1.50 -14.27 -0.77
CA ASP A 100 0.18 -14.86 -0.95
C ASP A 100 0.27 -16.07 -1.88
N LYS A 101 0.02 -17.26 -1.34
CA LYS A 101 0.10 -18.53 -2.07
C LYS A 101 -1.01 -18.71 -3.09
N SER A 102 -2.05 -17.88 -3.06
CA SER A 102 -3.07 -17.86 -4.12
C SER A 102 -2.63 -17.11 -5.38
N VAL A 103 -1.53 -16.34 -5.30
CA VAL A 103 -0.99 -15.55 -6.41
C VAL A 103 0.16 -16.29 -7.08
N THR A 104 0.08 -16.39 -8.41
CA THR A 104 1.16 -16.82 -9.30
C THR A 104 1.49 -15.68 -10.24
N PHE A 105 2.65 -15.74 -10.89
CA PHE A 105 3.02 -14.70 -11.87
C PHE A 105 1.97 -14.57 -12.99
N ASP A 106 1.41 -15.71 -13.42
CA ASP A 106 0.43 -15.78 -14.50
C ASP A 106 -0.94 -15.23 -14.11
N ASN A 107 -1.38 -15.43 -12.85
CA ASN A 107 -2.70 -14.96 -12.40
C ASN A 107 -2.67 -13.58 -11.71
N ARG A 108 -1.49 -12.98 -11.50
CA ARG A 108 -1.33 -11.77 -10.67
C ARG A 108 -2.21 -10.59 -11.08
N LEU A 109 -2.52 -10.43 -12.37
CA LEU A 109 -3.37 -9.33 -12.85
C LEU A 109 -4.85 -9.56 -12.51
N VAL A 110 -5.31 -10.81 -12.58
CA VAL A 110 -6.65 -11.20 -12.12
C VAL A 110 -6.74 -11.03 -10.60
N LYS A 111 -5.70 -11.48 -9.88
CA LYS A 111 -5.60 -11.28 -8.42
C LYS A 111 -5.54 -9.81 -8.03
N ALA A 112 -4.87 -8.96 -8.79
CA ALA A 112 -4.88 -7.52 -8.55
C ALA A 112 -6.31 -6.96 -8.60
N SER A 113 -7.11 -7.35 -9.59
CA SER A 113 -8.53 -6.98 -9.66
C SER A 113 -9.34 -7.48 -8.46
N GLU A 114 -9.14 -8.73 -8.03
CA GLU A 114 -9.76 -9.24 -6.79
C GLU A 114 -9.37 -8.38 -5.57
N TYR A 115 -8.11 -7.96 -5.49
CA TYR A 115 -7.61 -7.11 -4.41
C TYR A 115 -8.17 -5.69 -4.44
N TYR A 116 -8.39 -5.10 -5.62
CA TYR A 116 -9.10 -3.82 -5.72
C TYR A 116 -10.56 -3.94 -5.28
N SER A 117 -11.26 -5.01 -5.68
CA SER A 117 -12.63 -5.26 -5.21
C SER A 117 -12.69 -5.41 -3.69
N LYS A 118 -11.74 -6.14 -3.11
CA LYS A 118 -11.64 -6.27 -1.65
C LYS A 118 -11.32 -4.94 -0.96
N ALA A 119 -10.44 -4.12 -1.55
CA ALA A 119 -10.16 -2.79 -1.04
C ALA A 119 -11.44 -1.93 -0.97
N LEU A 120 -12.29 -1.99 -2.00
CA LEU A 120 -13.57 -1.29 -2.05
C LEU A 120 -14.54 -1.71 -0.93
N GLU A 121 -14.62 -3.00 -0.60
CA GLU A 121 -15.43 -3.49 0.54
C GLU A 121 -15.01 -2.83 1.86
N TYR A 122 -13.69 -2.73 2.09
CA TYR A 122 -13.15 -2.09 3.29
C TYR A 122 -13.29 -0.56 3.26
N TYR A 123 -13.10 0.08 2.11
CA TYR A 123 -13.35 1.51 1.97
C TYR A 123 -14.81 1.88 2.23
N GLN A 124 -15.78 1.06 1.80
CA GLN A 124 -17.19 1.26 2.11
C GLN A 124 -17.46 1.20 3.63
N ARG A 125 -16.81 0.27 4.35
CA ARG A 125 -16.87 0.23 5.83
C ARG A 125 -16.24 1.49 6.45
N ALA A 126 -15.07 1.91 5.96
CA ALA A 126 -14.38 3.11 6.43
C ALA A 126 -15.19 4.39 6.16
N GLU A 127 -15.85 4.49 5.00
CA GLU A 127 -16.74 5.59 4.65
C GLU A 127 -17.85 5.75 5.69
N VAL A 128 -18.53 4.66 6.05
CA VAL A 128 -19.60 4.69 7.06
C VAL A 128 -19.07 5.16 8.42
N GLN A 129 -17.90 4.68 8.84
CA GLN A 129 -17.29 5.08 10.10
C GLN A 129 -16.88 6.56 10.12
N HIS A 130 -16.18 7.01 9.08
CA HIS A 130 -15.68 8.39 9.00
C HIS A 130 -16.82 9.40 8.80
N ARG A 131 -17.89 9.05 8.07
CA ARG A 131 -19.11 9.87 7.99
C ARG A 131 -19.74 10.07 9.35
N LYS A 132 -19.94 9.00 10.13
CA LYS A 132 -20.50 9.08 11.49
C LYS A 132 -19.63 9.94 12.42
N ALA A 133 -18.31 9.83 12.28
CA ALA A 133 -17.34 10.58 13.06
C ALA A 133 -17.05 12.00 12.52
N SER A 134 -17.69 12.44 11.43
CA SER A 134 -17.40 13.72 10.75
C SER A 134 -15.91 13.92 10.40
N ARG A 135 -15.19 12.83 10.06
CA ARG A 135 -13.77 12.84 9.68
C ARG A 135 -13.61 13.10 8.17
N PHE A 136 -13.84 14.34 7.77
CA PHE A 136 -13.85 14.74 6.35
C PHE A 136 -12.48 14.66 5.66
N ASP A 137 -11.39 14.91 6.40
CA ASP A 137 -10.02 14.66 5.98
C ASP A 137 -9.80 13.19 5.55
N SER A 138 -10.31 12.26 6.37
CA SER A 138 -10.18 10.83 6.13
C SER A 138 -11.11 10.37 5.01
N LEU A 139 -12.32 10.95 4.90
CA LEU A 139 -13.24 10.71 3.79
C LEU A 139 -12.65 11.13 2.44
N THR A 140 -11.97 12.28 2.36
CA THR A 140 -11.28 12.70 1.14
C THR A 140 -10.33 11.63 0.65
N ASN A 141 -9.52 11.05 1.55
CA ASN A 141 -8.59 9.99 1.20
C ASN A 141 -9.30 8.68 0.82
N VAL A 142 -10.34 8.28 1.55
CA VAL A 142 -11.14 7.09 1.24
C VAL A 142 -11.74 7.20 -0.17
N TYR A 143 -12.40 8.30 -0.50
CA TYR A 143 -13.01 8.48 -1.81
C TYR A 143 -11.99 8.53 -2.94
N PHE A 144 -10.85 9.19 -2.73
CA PHE A 144 -9.79 9.20 -3.72
C PHE A 144 -9.27 7.77 -4.01
N ASN A 145 -9.07 6.96 -2.97
CA ASN A 145 -8.62 5.58 -3.13
C ASN A 145 -9.69 4.64 -3.69
N MET A 146 -10.97 4.88 -3.40
CA MET A 146 -12.09 4.19 -4.06
C MET A 146 -12.09 4.51 -5.56
N ALA A 147 -11.91 5.78 -5.92
CA ALA A 147 -11.84 6.19 -7.32
C ALA A 147 -10.71 5.49 -8.07
N TRP A 148 -9.51 5.45 -7.48
CA TRP A 148 -8.38 4.70 -8.02
C TRP A 148 -8.73 3.22 -8.21
N SER A 149 -9.31 2.59 -7.19
CA SER A 149 -9.67 1.16 -7.24
C SER A 149 -10.71 0.87 -8.34
N TYR A 150 -11.71 1.74 -8.51
CA TYR A 150 -12.68 1.63 -9.61
C TYR A 150 -12.04 1.85 -10.98
N GLN A 151 -11.12 2.81 -11.11
CA GLN A 151 -10.37 3.02 -12.35
C GLN A 151 -9.55 1.77 -12.72
N MET A 152 -8.91 1.13 -11.75
CA MET A 152 -8.15 -0.11 -11.99
C MET A 152 -9.03 -1.32 -12.33
N LEU A 153 -10.32 -1.24 -12.00
CA LEU A 153 -11.37 -2.19 -12.38
C LEU A 153 -12.15 -1.79 -13.65
N ASP A 154 -11.71 -0.74 -14.34
CA ASP A 154 -12.36 -0.19 -15.54
C ASP A 154 -13.81 0.31 -15.32
N ASP A 155 -14.18 0.61 -14.06
CA ASP A 155 -15.48 1.21 -13.71
C ASP A 155 -15.35 2.74 -13.68
N ARG A 156 -15.34 3.33 -14.88
CA ARG A 156 -15.16 4.78 -15.07
C ARG A 156 -16.20 5.62 -14.33
N GLU A 157 -17.47 5.22 -14.38
CA GLU A 157 -18.56 5.98 -13.77
C GLU A 157 -18.35 6.12 -12.27
N LYS A 158 -18.07 5.01 -11.58
CA LYS A 158 -17.80 5.03 -10.14
C LYS A 158 -16.48 5.69 -9.81
N ALA A 159 -15.46 5.59 -10.67
CA ALA A 159 -14.21 6.32 -10.48
C ALA A 159 -14.47 7.83 -10.44
N CYS A 160 -15.16 8.37 -11.44
CA CYS A 160 -15.48 9.80 -11.52
C CYS A 160 -16.38 10.26 -10.37
N SER A 161 -17.42 9.50 -10.04
CA SER A 161 -18.31 9.82 -8.91
C SER A 161 -17.54 9.89 -7.57
N ASN A 162 -16.58 9.00 -7.33
CA ASN A 162 -15.77 9.05 -6.11
C ASN A 162 -14.75 10.19 -6.12
N LEU A 163 -14.24 10.62 -7.28
CA LEU A 163 -13.42 11.82 -7.39
C LEU A 163 -14.21 13.10 -7.02
N ASP A 164 -15.49 13.18 -7.40
CA ASP A 164 -16.37 14.27 -6.96
C ASP A 164 -16.59 14.25 -5.45
N LYS A 165 -16.91 13.08 -4.88
CA LYS A 165 -17.04 12.93 -3.42
C LYS A 165 -15.77 13.30 -2.66
N ALA A 166 -14.59 13.03 -3.22
CA ALA A 166 -13.32 13.43 -2.61
C ALA A 166 -13.18 14.95 -2.53
N LEU A 167 -13.59 15.68 -3.57
CA LEU A 167 -13.62 17.15 -3.59
C LEU A 167 -14.63 17.71 -2.60
N GLU A 168 -15.84 17.15 -2.55
CA GLU A 168 -16.89 17.55 -1.61
C GLU A 168 -16.45 17.37 -0.16
N ALA A 169 -15.89 16.19 0.18
CA ALA A 169 -15.36 15.92 1.51
C ALA A 169 -14.22 16.89 1.85
N ASN A 170 -13.35 17.21 0.89
CA ASN A 170 -12.28 18.16 1.14
C ASN A 170 -12.82 19.57 1.40
N ALA A 171 -13.79 20.03 0.60
CA ALA A 171 -14.42 21.33 0.80
C ALA A 171 -15.05 21.44 2.20
N GLU A 172 -15.74 20.39 2.66
CA GLU A 172 -16.31 20.35 4.01
C GLU A 172 -15.23 20.31 5.10
N ASN A 173 -14.13 19.57 4.89
CA ASN A 173 -12.97 19.59 5.81
C ASN A 173 -12.39 21.01 5.96
N VAL A 174 -12.19 21.71 4.84
CA VAL A 174 -11.65 23.08 4.85
C VAL A 174 -12.60 24.06 5.52
N LYS A 175 -13.91 23.93 5.25
CA LYS A 175 -14.94 24.75 5.90
C LYS A 175 -14.95 24.59 7.42
N ARG A 176 -14.77 23.36 7.91
CA ARG A 176 -14.77 23.05 9.35
C ARG A 176 -13.43 23.33 10.03
N ASN A 177 -12.32 23.19 9.29
CA ASN A 177 -10.97 23.34 9.79
C ASN A 177 -10.16 24.33 8.93
N PRO A 178 -10.53 25.64 8.91
CA PRO A 178 -9.93 26.61 8.00
C PRO A 178 -8.43 26.86 8.24
N THR A 179 -7.92 26.54 9.43
CA THR A 179 -6.51 26.66 9.80
C THR A 179 -5.72 25.37 9.57
N ALA A 180 -6.37 24.28 9.15
CA ALA A 180 -5.68 23.03 8.85
C ALA A 180 -4.71 23.26 7.69
N LYS A 181 -3.46 22.86 7.91
CA LYS A 181 -2.42 22.91 6.88
C LYS A 181 -2.85 22.05 5.69
N GLN A 182 -3.16 22.67 4.57
CA GLN A 182 -3.49 21.97 3.35
C GLN A 182 -2.20 21.46 2.70
N PHE A 183 -2.02 20.14 2.66
CA PHE A 183 -0.88 19.50 2.05
C PHE A 183 -1.18 19.20 0.57
N GLY A 184 -0.62 20.02 -0.33
CA GLY A 184 -0.83 19.89 -1.77
C GLY A 184 -2.27 20.17 -2.19
N SER A 185 -2.47 20.61 -3.43
CA SER A 185 -3.83 20.78 -3.95
C SER A 185 -4.41 19.40 -4.26
N ILE A 186 -5.16 18.82 -3.32
CA ILE A 186 -6.02 17.65 -3.60
C ILE A 186 -6.88 17.91 -4.85
N ALA A 187 -7.26 19.17 -5.11
CA ALA A 187 -7.92 19.54 -6.35
C ALA A 187 -7.07 19.26 -7.60
N ASN A 188 -5.74 19.51 -7.56
CA ASN A 188 -4.84 19.14 -8.66
C ASN A 188 -4.73 17.63 -8.81
N ALA A 189 -4.59 16.89 -7.70
CA ALA A 189 -4.52 15.44 -7.73
C ALA A 189 -5.81 14.82 -8.30
N VAL A 190 -6.97 15.32 -7.87
CA VAL A 190 -8.27 14.92 -8.40
C VAL A 190 -8.41 15.31 -9.88
N ALA A 191 -7.98 16.51 -10.28
CA ALA A 191 -8.03 16.92 -11.68
C ALA A 191 -7.21 15.99 -12.58
N SER A 192 -5.98 15.65 -12.16
CA SER A 192 -5.15 14.67 -12.88
C SER A 192 -5.81 13.29 -12.92
N ALA A 193 -6.38 12.82 -11.81
CA ALA A 193 -7.09 11.54 -11.76
C ALA A 193 -8.34 11.54 -12.67
N LYS A 194 -9.10 12.64 -12.72
CA LYS A 194 -10.26 12.79 -13.61
C LYS A 194 -9.86 12.73 -15.08
N GLN A 195 -8.73 13.35 -15.43
CA GLN A 195 -8.19 13.28 -16.79
C GLN A 195 -7.80 11.83 -17.15
N GLN A 196 -7.11 11.13 -16.25
CA GLN A 196 -6.71 9.73 -16.46
C GLN A 196 -7.92 8.80 -16.58
N ALA A 197 -8.94 9.01 -15.74
CA ALA A 197 -10.19 8.26 -15.76
C ALA A 197 -11.12 8.69 -16.91
N ARG A 198 -10.81 9.75 -17.66
CA ARG A 198 -11.67 10.30 -18.74
C ARG A 198 -13.07 10.65 -18.23
N CYS A 199 -13.13 11.34 -17.09
CA CYS A 199 -14.38 11.90 -16.59
C CYS A 199 -14.92 12.96 -17.55
N ALA A 200 -16.25 12.99 -17.70
CA ALA A 200 -16.96 13.95 -18.55
C ALA A 200 -16.99 15.35 -17.92
#